data_AF-A0A6I5C9J1-F1
#
_entry.id   AF-A0A6I5C9J1-F1
#
_cell.length_a   1.000
_cell.length_b   1.000
_cell.length_c   1.000
_cell.angle_alpha   90.00
_cell.angle_beta   90.00
_cell.angle_gamma   90.00
#
_symmetry.space_group_name_H-M   'P 1'
#
loop_
_entity.id
_entity.type
_entity.pdbx_description
1 polymer ?
#
loop_
_entity_poly.entity_id
_entity_poly.type
_entity_poly.pdbx_seq_one_letter_code
_entity_poly.pdbx_strand_id
1 'polypeptide(L)'
;RGLRRRVTVVLPGHLAAMTLAARSDVVCLLPAALPGTAPSPLTEAAAVLGLRLLHIPLPLPPLTIGMAWHPRHAADGAHHWLRGAVRRTLTAPEEWEEPEGRVGSPGSAGPAR
;
A
#
# COMPACT_ATOMS: atom_id res chain seq x y z
N ARG A 1 -4.79 32.15 2.07
CA ARG A 1 -3.37 32.32 1.64
C ARG A 1 -3.32 32.06 0.13
N GLY A 2 -2.80 33.00 -0.66
CA GLY A 2 -2.75 32.92 -2.13
C GLY A 2 -1.68 31.95 -2.66
N LEU A 3 -1.76 30.67 -2.27
CA LEU A 3 -0.85 29.63 -2.74
C LEU A 3 -0.99 29.44 -4.25
N ARG A 4 0.13 29.34 -4.95
CA ARG A 4 0.18 29.08 -6.40
C ARG A 4 1.15 27.94 -6.66
N ARG A 5 0.81 27.09 -7.62
CA ARG A 5 1.72 26.08 -8.17
C ARG A 5 1.90 26.34 -9.67
N ARG A 6 3.09 26.06 -10.19
CA ARG A 6 3.33 26.00 -11.63
C ARG A 6 3.09 24.56 -12.10
N VAL A 7 2.14 24.36 -13.00
CA VAL A 7 1.87 23.05 -13.60
C VAL A 7 2.55 23.01 -14.96
N THR A 8 3.65 22.27 -15.08
CA THR A 8 4.39 22.12 -16.34
C THR A 8 3.72 21.12 -17.28
N VAL A 9 3.12 20.05 -16.73
CA VAL A 9 2.47 18.98 -17.50
C VAL A 9 1.39 18.28 -16.68
N VAL A 10 0.41 17.69 -17.37
CA VAL A 10 -0.61 16.81 -16.79
C VAL A 10 -0.46 15.43 -17.44
N LEU A 11 -0.45 14.38 -16.62
CA LEU A 11 -0.18 13.00 -17.05
C LEU A 11 -1.31 12.07 -16.61
N PRO A 12 -1.52 10.93 -17.28
CA PRO A 12 -2.67 10.06 -17.04
C PRO A 12 -2.61 9.28 -15.71
N GLY A 13 -1.48 9.28 -15.00
CA GLY A 13 -1.37 8.59 -13.71
C GLY A 13 -0.03 8.77 -12.99
N HIS A 14 0.03 8.24 -11.76
CA HIS A 14 1.19 8.39 -10.86
C HIS A 14 2.48 7.79 -11.40
N LEU A 15 2.42 6.61 -12.01
CA LEU A 15 3.62 5.97 -12.59
C LEU A 15 4.25 6.85 -13.68
N ALA A 16 3.45 7.35 -14.62
CA ALA A 16 3.93 8.26 -15.66
C ALA A 16 4.56 9.54 -15.06
N ALA A 17 3.93 10.10 -14.02
CA ALA A 17 4.44 11.28 -13.33
C ALA A 17 5.76 11.01 -12.59
N MET A 18 5.89 9.87 -11.91
CA MET A 18 7.13 9.46 -11.26
C MET A 18 8.25 9.18 -12.26
N THR A 19 7.96 8.53 -13.39
CA THR A 19 8.95 8.29 -14.45
C THR A 19 9.49 9.60 -15.03
N LEU A 20 8.63 10.61 -15.19
CA LEU A 20 9.08 11.94 -15.62
C LEU A 20 9.92 12.63 -14.53
N ALA A 21 9.44 12.63 -13.28
CA ALA A 21 10.14 13.23 -12.14
C ALA A 21 11.53 12.60 -11.93
N ALA A 22 11.68 11.30 -12.15
CA ALA A 22 12.95 10.60 -12.01
C ALA A 22 14.01 11.04 -13.05
N ARG A 23 13.60 11.74 -14.12
CA ARG A 23 14.44 12.10 -15.27
C ARG A 23 14.49 13.60 -15.53
N SER A 24 13.92 14.42 -14.65
CA SER A 24 13.80 15.86 -14.86
C SER A 24 13.67 16.60 -13.52
N ASP A 25 13.77 17.93 -13.57
CA ASP A 25 13.66 18.79 -12.37
C ASP A 25 12.19 19.16 -12.07
N VAL A 26 11.34 18.14 -11.95
CA VAL A 26 9.92 18.31 -11.59
C VAL A 26 9.57 17.45 -10.38
N VAL A 27 8.59 17.92 -9.61
CA VAL A 27 7.98 17.15 -8.54
C VAL A 27 6.59 16.67 -8.95
N CYS A 28 6.21 15.47 -8.53
CA CYS A 28 4.86 14.95 -8.71
C CYS A 28 4.18 14.68 -7.36
N LEU A 29 2.86 14.73 -7.34
CA LEU A 29 2.07 14.35 -6.17
C LEU A 29 1.78 12.85 -6.24
N LEU A 30 1.87 12.17 -5.10
CA LEU A 30 1.44 10.78 -4.95
C LEU A 30 0.67 10.57 -3.63
N PRO A 31 -0.36 9.72 -3.62
CA PRO A 31 -0.96 9.20 -2.40
C PRO A 31 0.07 8.43 -1.57
N ALA A 32 0.29 8.89 -0.34
CA ALA A 32 1.08 8.20 0.65
C ALA A 32 0.15 7.52 1.68
N ALA A 33 0.65 6.45 2.28
CA ALA A 33 0.02 5.81 3.41
C ALA A 33 -0.05 6.78 4.61
N LEU A 34 -1.07 6.63 5.46
CA LEU A 34 -1.13 7.38 6.72
C LEU A 34 -0.04 6.86 7.67
N PRO A 35 0.44 7.70 8.62
CA PRO A 35 1.34 7.22 9.65
C PRO A 35 0.74 6.01 10.40
N GLY A 36 1.52 4.94 10.56
CA GLY A 36 1.09 3.71 11.24
C GLY A 36 0.27 2.72 10.39
N THR A 37 0.10 2.97 9.09
CA THR A 37 -0.52 1.99 8.16
C THR A 37 0.51 1.34 7.24
N ALA A 38 0.14 0.23 6.59
CA ALA A 38 0.99 -0.44 5.61
C ALA A 38 1.53 0.53 4.54
N PRO A 39 2.77 0.33 4.04
CA PRO A 39 3.35 1.17 3.00
C PRO A 39 2.46 1.24 1.76
N SER A 40 2.40 2.42 1.12
CA SER A 40 1.67 2.57 -0.13
C SER A 40 2.50 1.95 -1.27
N PRO A 41 1.89 1.15 -2.18
CA PRO A 41 2.57 0.66 -3.37
C PRO A 41 3.16 1.79 -4.23
N LEU A 42 2.57 2.99 -4.17
CA LEU A 42 3.09 4.16 -4.88
C LEU A 42 4.35 4.72 -4.24
N THR A 43 4.45 4.70 -2.91
CA THR A 43 5.68 5.12 -2.20
C THR A 43 6.82 4.12 -2.38
N GLU A 44 6.49 2.82 -2.46
CA GLU A 44 7.47 1.78 -2.80
C GLU A 44 7.98 1.93 -4.23
N ALA A 45 7.07 2.11 -5.20
CA ALA A 45 7.44 2.37 -6.59
C ALA A 45 8.29 3.65 -6.75
N ALA A 46 8.02 4.70 -5.97
CA ALA A 46 8.86 5.89 -5.94
C ALA A 46 10.30 5.56 -5.49
N ALA A 47 10.45 4.74 -4.44
CA ALA A 47 11.76 4.31 -3.94
C ALA A 47 12.52 3.48 -4.99
N VAL A 48 11.84 2.55 -5.67
CA VAL A 48 12.41 1.75 -6.78
C VAL A 48 12.89 2.64 -7.93
N LEU A 49 12.18 3.72 -8.23
CA LEU A 49 12.56 4.71 -9.23
C LEU A 49 13.66 5.69 -8.76
N GLY A 50 14.19 5.52 -7.54
CA GLY A 50 15.23 6.38 -6.98
C GLY A 50 14.73 7.76 -6.53
N LEU A 51 13.41 7.96 -6.45
CA LEU A 51 12.83 9.22 -6.01
C LEU A 51 12.93 9.42 -4.49
N ARG A 52 12.96 10.67 -4.08
CA ARG A 52 12.87 11.07 -2.67
C ARG A 52 11.46 11.54 -2.36
N LEU A 53 10.92 11.10 -1.23
CA LEU A 53 9.61 11.54 -0.76
C LEU A 53 9.75 12.85 0.00
N LEU A 54 8.91 13.83 -0.34
CA LEU A 54 8.84 15.13 0.32
C LEU A 54 7.47 15.26 1.00
N HIS A 55 7.46 15.62 2.27
CA HIS A 55 6.21 15.93 2.96
C HIS A 55 5.63 17.24 2.44
N ILE A 56 4.34 17.25 2.15
CA ILE A 56 3.66 18.45 1.66
C ILE A 56 3.40 19.35 2.88
N PRO A 57 3.95 20.58 2.94
CA PRO A 57 3.89 21.45 4.12
C PRO A 57 2.53 22.17 4.25
N LEU A 58 1.45 21.45 3.99
CA LEU A 58 0.09 21.94 4.14
C LEU A 58 -0.83 20.78 4.58
N PRO A 59 -1.82 21.05 5.45
CA PRO A 59 -2.77 20.03 5.85
C PRO A 59 -3.59 19.60 4.64
N LEU A 60 -3.50 18.32 4.29
CA LEU A 60 -4.28 17.71 3.22
C LEU A 60 -5.31 16.76 3.82
N PRO A 61 -6.57 16.77 3.32
CA PRO A 61 -7.54 15.79 3.74
C PRO A 61 -7.10 14.39 3.29
N PRO A 62 -7.43 13.33 4.06
CA PRO A 62 -7.15 11.96 3.64
C PRO A 62 -7.96 11.58 2.40
N LEU A 63 -7.42 10.65 1.60
CA LEU A 63 -8.12 10.08 0.46
C LEU A 63 -8.88 8.83 0.91
N THR A 64 -10.20 8.83 0.73
CA THR A 64 -11.04 7.65 1.00
C THR A 64 -11.04 6.73 -0.21
N ILE A 65 -10.48 5.53 -0.05
CA ILE A 65 -10.56 4.47 -1.06
C ILE A 65 -11.74 3.56 -0.74
N GLY A 66 -12.64 3.39 -1.71
CA GLY A 66 -13.84 2.58 -1.58
C GLY A 66 -14.03 1.63 -2.76
N MET A 67 -14.84 0.60 -2.54
CA MET A 67 -15.31 -0.30 -3.59
C MET A 67 -16.77 -0.02 -3.89
N ALA A 68 -17.13 0.03 -5.16
CA ALA A 68 -18.50 0.20 -5.61
C ALA A 68 -18.92 -0.98 -6.52
N TRP A 69 -20.18 -1.37 -6.45
CA TRP A 69 -20.75 -2.41 -7.30
C TRP A 69 -22.21 -2.12 -7.61
N HIS A 70 -22.70 -2.65 -8.73
CA HIS A 70 -24.10 -2.56 -9.08
C HIS A 70 -24.96 -3.46 -8.16
N PRO A 71 -26.14 -3.03 -7.69
CA PRO A 71 -27.00 -3.81 -6.78
C PRO A 71 -27.33 -5.22 -7.27
N ARG A 72 -27.44 -5.42 -8.59
CA ARG A 72 -27.64 -6.75 -9.21
C ARG A 72 -26.60 -7.81 -8.81
N HIS A 73 -25.41 -7.37 -8.42
CA HIS A 73 -24.30 -8.22 -7.99
C HIS A 73 -24.08 -8.18 -6.48
N ALA A 74 -25.07 -7.67 -5.73
CA ALA A 74 -24.99 -7.61 -4.28
C ALA A 74 -24.88 -9.03 -3.73
N ALA A 75 -25.81 -9.91 -4.10
CA ALA A 75 -25.94 -11.29 -3.61
C ALA A 75 -25.08 -12.34 -4.37
N ASP A 76 -24.29 -11.92 -5.37
CA ASP A 76 -23.44 -12.85 -6.11
C ASP A 76 -22.27 -13.34 -5.25
N GLY A 77 -22.13 -14.66 -5.12
CA GLY A 77 -21.14 -15.30 -4.25
C GLY A 77 -19.69 -15.01 -4.65
N ALA A 78 -19.39 -14.99 -5.95
CA ALA A 78 -18.05 -14.70 -6.45
C ALA A 78 -17.66 -13.24 -6.18
N HIS A 79 -18.59 -12.30 -6.38
CA HIS A 79 -18.40 -10.90 -6.02
C HIS A 79 -18.23 -10.70 -4.51
N HIS A 80 -19.00 -11.40 -3.68
CA HIS A 80 -18.81 -11.37 -2.22
C HIS A 80 -17.40 -11.82 -1.83
N TRP A 81 -16.95 -12.95 -2.35
CA TRP A 81 -15.61 -13.46 -2.10
C TRP A 81 -14.54 -12.46 -2.53
N LEU A 82 -14.63 -11.91 -3.75
CA LEU A 82 -13.64 -10.98 -4.28
C LEU A 82 -13.56 -9.69 -3.45
N ARG A 83 -14.71 -9.10 -3.09
CA ARG A 83 -14.76 -7.91 -2.21
C ARG A 83 -14.11 -8.20 -0.86
N GLY A 84 -14.33 -9.39 -0.30
CA GLY A 84 -13.68 -9.83 0.93
C GLY A 84 -12.16 -9.95 0.78
N ALA A 85 -11.70 -10.57 -0.32
CA ALA A 85 -10.28 -10.73 -0.60
C ALA A 85 -9.54 -9.40 -0.80
N VAL A 86 -10.14 -8.46 -1.55
CA VAL A 86 -9.58 -7.11 -1.75
C VAL A 86 -9.47 -6.37 -0.41
N ARG A 87 -10.51 -6.42 0.44
CA ARG A 87 -10.44 -5.79 1.77
C ARG A 87 -9.29 -6.35 2.60
N ARG A 88 -9.19 -7.67 2.76
CA ARG A 88 -8.10 -8.30 3.53
C ARG A 88 -6.73 -7.85 3.03
N THR A 89 -6.53 -7.85 1.71
CA THR A 89 -5.25 -7.46 1.10
C THR A 89 -4.88 -6.00 1.36
N LEU A 90 -5.87 -5.10 1.39
CA LEU A 90 -5.62 -3.65 1.53
C LEU A 90 -5.64 -3.14 2.98
N THR A 91 -6.15 -3.91 3.94
CA THR A 91 -6.23 -3.50 5.36
C THR A 91 -5.25 -4.24 6.28
N ALA A 92 -4.62 -5.31 5.81
CA ALA A 92 -3.65 -6.09 6.58
C ALA A 92 -2.24 -5.48 6.48
N PRO A 93 -1.51 -5.45 7.61
CA PRO A 93 -0.70 -6.62 7.93
C PRO A 93 -1.40 -7.38 9.05
N GLU A 94 -1.94 -8.55 8.72
CA GLU A 94 -2.14 -9.55 9.76
C GLU A 94 -0.72 -9.91 10.18
N GLU A 95 -0.35 -9.59 11.42
CA GLU A 95 0.74 -10.30 12.07
C GLU A 95 0.36 -11.78 11.99
N TRP A 96 1.07 -12.52 11.14
CA TRP A 96 1.01 -13.98 11.20
C TRP A 96 1.62 -14.37 12.53
N GLU A 97 0.79 -14.55 13.56
CA GLU A 97 1.20 -15.25 14.77
C GLU A 97 1.46 -16.71 14.38
N GLU A 98 2.73 -17.08 14.37
CA GLU A 98 3.15 -18.48 14.31
C GLU A 98 2.42 -19.23 15.44
N PRO A 99 1.64 -20.29 15.14
CA PRO A 99 0.95 -21.01 16.20
C PRO A 99 1.99 -21.62 17.15
N GLU A 100 2.04 -21.08 18.37
CA GLU A 100 2.91 -21.59 19.43
C GLU A 100 2.61 -23.07 19.69
N GLY A 101 3.63 -23.89 19.51
CA GLY A 101 3.81 -25.10 20.32
C GLY A 101 3.08 -26.35 19.85
N ARG A 102 3.64 -27.03 18.84
CA ARG A 102 3.86 -28.49 18.95
C ARG A 102 5.00 -29.01 18.08
N VAL A 103 6.21 -28.48 18.29
CA VAL A 103 7.42 -29.29 18.04
C VAL A 103 7.63 -30.15 19.28
N GLY A 104 7.13 -31.38 19.22
CA GLY A 104 7.68 -32.43 20.08
C GLY A 104 9.08 -32.74 19.58
N SER A 105 10.10 -32.31 20.33
CA SER A 105 11.49 -32.67 20.07
C SER A 105 11.65 -34.20 20.09
N PRO A 106 12.32 -34.82 19.10
CA PRO A 106 12.75 -36.20 19.23
C PRO A 106 13.95 -36.29 20.17
N GLY A 107 13.79 -37.13 21.19
CA GLY A 107 14.75 -37.70 22.14
C GLY A 107 16.20 -37.24 22.15
N SER A 108 16.65 -36.79 23.33
CA SER A 108 18.02 -36.96 23.78
C SER A 108 18.06 -37.95 24.95
N ALA A 109 18.56 -39.16 24.69
CA ALA A 109 19.11 -40.02 25.72
C ALA A 109 20.44 -40.58 25.19
N GLY A 110 21.52 -40.13 25.84
CA GLY A 110 22.90 -40.44 25.52
C GLY A 110 23.33 -41.87 25.90
N PRO A 111 24.63 -42.17 25.80
CA PRO A 111 25.10 -43.51 25.49
C PRO A 111 25.18 -44.46 26.68
N ALA A 112 25.19 -45.74 26.32
CA ALA A 112 25.30 -46.91 27.19
C ALA A 112 26.57 -46.90 28.07
N ARG A 113 26.40 -47.42 29.29
CA ARG A 113 27.44 -48.06 30.09
C ARG A 113 27.06 -49.52 30.29
#